data_AF-A0A7C1TL58-F1
#
_entry.id   AF-A0A7C1TL58-F1
#
_cell.length_a   1.000
_cell.length_b   1.000
_cell.length_c   1.000
_cell.angle_alpha   90.00
_cell.angle_beta   90.00
_cell.angle_gamma   90.00
#
_symmetry.space_group_name_H-M   'P 1'
#
loop_
_entity.id
_entity.type
_entity.pdbx_description
1 polymer ?
#
loop_
_entity_poly.entity_id
_entity_poly.type
_entity_poly.pdbx_seq_one_letter_code
_entity_poly.pdbx_strand_id
1 'polypeptide(L)'
;MPYRLALHPVDSDYRPTDVETLIAPLQAIGLIGEPWPHDAVQRFLIGEHFLQFVTFMGCAPAIALEPPVDGGTAFCHVSLRILDDGPRLVADRTQFNPRCPRCGKRSPAWREALATWETMPRQAMSCPLCGEPSEARELDFRHGAALASTFIEIHDIHPREALPTEALFNALRTATGVDWTHAYLA
;
A
#
# COMPACT_ATOMS: atom_id res chain seq x y z
N MET A 1 -12.86 8.58 -3.12
CA MET A 1 -11.40 8.71 -2.98
C MET A 1 -10.81 8.14 -4.26
N PRO A 2 -9.73 8.71 -4.81
CA PRO A 2 -9.09 8.18 -6.01
C PRO A 2 -8.39 6.85 -5.66
N TYR A 3 -8.40 5.93 -6.62
CA TYR A 3 -7.72 4.64 -6.46
C TYR A 3 -6.20 4.83 -6.42
N ARG A 4 -5.54 4.00 -5.63
CA ARG A 4 -4.08 3.98 -5.50
C ARG A 4 -3.56 2.57 -5.29
N LEU A 5 -2.35 2.34 -5.78
CA LEU A 5 -1.55 1.15 -5.51
C LEU A 5 -0.64 1.46 -4.31
N ALA A 6 -0.86 0.79 -3.19
CA ALA A 6 -0.07 0.97 -1.99
C ALA A 6 0.93 -0.17 -1.83
N LEU A 7 2.22 0.15 -1.76
CA LEU A 7 3.26 -0.76 -1.32
C LEU A 7 3.40 -0.62 0.20
N HIS A 8 3.51 -1.74 0.88
CA HIS A 8 3.70 -1.75 2.33
C HIS A 8 4.57 -2.93 2.77
N PRO A 9 5.27 -2.82 3.90
CA PRO A 9 6.03 -3.93 4.46
C PRO A 9 5.11 -5.09 4.85
N VAL A 10 5.65 -6.31 4.79
CA VAL A 10 5.00 -7.52 5.32
C VAL A 10 4.96 -7.47 6.85
N ASP A 11 6.01 -6.94 7.48
CA ASP A 11 5.98 -6.57 8.90
C ASP A 11 5.15 -5.30 9.09
N SER A 12 3.91 -5.44 9.57
CA SER A 12 2.97 -4.33 9.73
C SER A 12 3.51 -3.22 10.64
N ASP A 13 4.37 -3.54 11.60
CA ASP A 13 4.91 -2.59 12.57
C ASP A 13 6.14 -1.84 12.06
N TYR A 14 6.71 -2.27 10.92
CA TYR A 14 7.92 -1.67 10.35
C TYR A 14 7.73 -0.17 10.10
N ARG A 15 8.70 0.58 10.62
CA ARG A 15 8.87 2.01 10.40
C ARG A 15 10.34 2.30 10.12
N PRO A 16 10.66 3.06 9.06
CA PRO A 16 12.03 3.51 8.87
C PRO A 16 12.41 4.47 10.00
N THR A 17 13.66 4.45 10.43
CA THR A 17 14.17 5.38 11.47
C THR A 17 14.15 6.83 10.97
N ASP A 18 14.33 7.02 9.66
CA ASP A 18 14.24 8.30 8.96
C ASP A 18 13.60 8.06 7.59
N VAL A 19 12.77 8.99 7.13
CA VAL A 19 12.11 8.92 5.82
C VAL A 19 13.12 8.83 4.67
N GLU A 20 14.32 9.40 4.85
CA GLU A 20 15.40 9.32 3.87
C GLU A 20 15.84 7.87 3.58
N THR A 21 15.58 6.93 4.49
CA THR A 21 15.77 5.49 4.28
C THR A 21 14.92 4.97 3.10
N LEU A 22 13.81 5.64 2.80
CA LEU A 22 12.96 5.36 1.65
C LEU A 22 13.25 6.30 0.49
N ILE A 23 13.35 7.61 0.73
CA ILE A 23 13.47 8.61 -0.34
C ILE A 23 14.73 8.38 -1.17
N ALA A 24 15.91 8.34 -0.53
CA ALA A 24 17.18 8.29 -1.26
C ALA A 24 17.29 7.02 -2.14
N PRO A 25 16.95 5.81 -1.66
CA PRO A 25 16.95 4.62 -2.53
C PRO A 25 15.92 4.68 -3.65
N LEU A 26 14.71 5.20 -3.39
CA LEU A 26 13.66 5.31 -4.40
C LEU A 26 14.02 6.32 -5.51
N GLN A 27 14.71 7.40 -5.15
CA GLN A 27 15.28 8.36 -6.10
C GLN A 27 16.45 7.74 -6.88
N ALA A 28 17.35 7.04 -6.19
CA ALA A 28 18.53 6.43 -6.80
C ALA A 28 18.18 5.38 -7.87
N ILE A 29 17.09 4.62 -7.68
CA ILE A 29 16.62 3.68 -8.71
C ILE A 29 15.79 4.38 -9.81
N GLY A 30 15.38 5.63 -9.61
CA GLY A 30 14.54 6.37 -10.55
C GLY A 30 13.06 6.01 -10.47
N LEU A 31 12.56 5.50 -9.32
CA LEU A 31 11.12 5.29 -9.11
C LEU A 31 10.41 6.62 -8.85
N ILE A 32 11.01 7.47 -8.00
CA ILE A 32 10.49 8.80 -7.67
C ILE A 32 11.47 9.87 -8.16
N GLY A 33 10.93 11.02 -8.55
CA GLY A 33 11.67 12.18 -9.00
C GLY A 33 11.72 13.27 -7.93
N GLU A 34 11.57 14.52 -8.38
CA GLU A 34 11.59 15.68 -7.51
C GLU A 34 10.38 15.71 -6.56
N PRO A 35 10.54 16.26 -5.34
CA PRO A 35 9.42 16.53 -4.46
C PRO A 35 8.38 17.43 -5.14
N TRP A 36 7.10 17.08 -5.02
CA TRP A 36 6.02 17.90 -5.52
C TRP A 36 5.80 19.09 -4.57
N PRO A 37 5.92 20.34 -5.05
CA PRO A 37 5.77 21.50 -4.19
C PRO A 37 4.31 21.66 -3.72
N HIS A 38 4.13 22.34 -2.59
CA HIS A 38 2.83 22.79 -2.06
C HIS A 38 1.90 21.78 -1.37
N ASP A 39 2.43 20.79 -0.65
CA ASP A 39 1.61 20.03 0.31
C ASP A 39 2.37 19.66 1.59
N ALA A 40 1.64 19.50 2.70
CA ALA A 40 2.13 18.92 3.95
C ALA A 40 2.42 17.42 3.82
N VAL A 41 1.84 16.76 2.81
CA VAL A 41 2.13 15.35 2.48
C VAL A 41 3.38 15.27 1.60
N GLN A 42 4.30 14.37 1.97
CA GLN A 42 5.51 14.08 1.19
C GLN A 42 5.14 13.39 -0.12
N ARG A 43 4.99 14.18 -1.18
CA ARG A 43 4.70 13.74 -2.54
C ARG A 43 5.89 13.98 -3.46
N PHE A 44 5.98 13.13 -4.47
CA PHE A 44 7.04 13.14 -5.45
C PHE A 44 6.45 12.92 -6.83
N LEU A 45 7.03 13.60 -7.83
CA LEU A 45 6.87 13.22 -9.21
C LEU A 45 7.34 11.76 -9.41
N ILE A 46 6.86 11.11 -10.46
CA ILE A 46 7.45 9.83 -10.87
C ILE A 46 8.87 10.05 -11.39
N GLY A 47 9.75 9.07 -11.18
CA GLY A 47 11.11 9.10 -11.69
C GLY A 47 11.23 8.56 -13.12
N GLU A 48 12.38 8.79 -13.75
CA GLU A 48 12.68 8.40 -15.14
C GLU A 48 12.55 6.89 -15.42
N HIS A 49 12.71 6.05 -14.39
CA HIS A 49 12.64 4.60 -14.48
C HIS A 49 11.34 4.02 -13.91
N PHE A 50 10.35 4.86 -13.58
CA PHE A 50 9.09 4.43 -12.96
C PHE A 50 8.43 3.24 -13.70
N LEU A 51 8.34 3.30 -15.03
CA LEU A 51 7.74 2.25 -15.87
C LEU A 51 8.52 0.94 -15.90
N GLN A 52 9.77 0.92 -15.42
CA GLN A 52 10.55 -0.31 -15.24
C GLN A 52 10.16 -1.03 -13.95
N PHE A 53 9.64 -0.30 -12.97
CA PHE A 53 9.30 -0.84 -11.65
C PHE A 53 7.81 -1.12 -11.48
N VAL A 54 6.97 -0.50 -12.29
CA VAL A 54 5.51 -0.66 -12.29
C VAL A 54 5.04 -0.99 -13.71
N THR A 55 4.56 -2.22 -13.89
CA THR A 55 4.05 -2.70 -15.17
C THR A 55 2.58 -2.38 -15.31
N PHE A 56 2.19 -1.78 -16.44
CA PHE A 56 0.80 -1.49 -16.76
C PHE A 56 0.19 -2.59 -17.63
N MET A 57 -1.00 -3.06 -17.24
CA MET A 57 -1.73 -4.11 -17.95
C MET A 57 -2.72 -3.52 -18.95
N GLY A 58 -2.68 -3.98 -20.20
CA GLY A 58 -3.61 -3.59 -21.25
C GLY A 58 -3.27 -2.22 -21.88
N CYS A 59 -4.20 -1.69 -22.66
CA CYS A 59 -4.06 -0.38 -23.30
C CYS A 59 -4.45 0.74 -22.32
N ALA A 60 -3.89 0.81 -21.11
CA ALA A 60 -4.23 1.82 -20.09
C ALA A 60 -4.21 3.24 -20.71
N PRO A 61 -5.34 3.81 -21.16
CA PRO A 61 -5.28 4.71 -22.31
C PRO A 61 -4.90 6.16 -22.00
N ALA A 62 -4.70 6.54 -20.75
CA ALA A 62 -4.44 7.94 -20.40
C ALA A 62 -3.92 8.11 -18.97
N ILE A 63 -2.82 7.44 -18.59
CA ILE A 63 -2.17 7.78 -17.33
C ILE A 63 -1.45 9.11 -17.53
N ALA A 64 -1.91 10.15 -16.83
CA ALA A 64 -1.22 11.43 -16.82
C ALA A 64 0.03 11.29 -15.96
N LEU A 65 1.20 11.24 -16.58
CA LEU A 65 2.49 11.17 -15.88
C LEU A 65 3.00 12.55 -15.46
N GLU A 66 2.50 13.59 -16.13
CA GLU A 66 2.83 14.97 -15.87
C GLU A 66 1.73 15.64 -15.04
N PRO A 67 2.11 16.53 -14.12
CA PRO A 67 1.14 17.30 -13.36
C PRO A 67 0.26 18.18 -14.25
N PRO A 68 -1.02 18.37 -13.88
CA PRO A 68 -1.89 19.26 -14.61
C PRO A 68 -1.48 20.73 -14.39
N VAL A 69 -1.74 21.57 -15.41
CA VAL A 69 -1.39 23.00 -15.42
C VAL A 69 -2.09 23.78 -14.30
N ASP A 70 -3.24 23.28 -13.81
CA ASP A 70 -4.00 23.89 -12.73
C ASP A 70 -3.44 23.59 -11.32
N GLY A 71 -2.38 22.79 -11.22
CA GLY A 71 -1.76 22.40 -9.94
C GLY A 71 -2.54 21.33 -9.17
N GLY A 72 -3.53 20.70 -9.81
CA GLY A 72 -4.27 19.57 -9.24
C GLY A 72 -3.43 18.30 -9.05
N THR A 73 -4.03 17.29 -8.40
CA THR A 73 -3.39 15.99 -8.11
C THR A 73 -3.89 14.85 -9.01
N ALA A 74 -4.58 15.20 -10.11
CA ALA A 74 -5.10 14.26 -11.10
C ALA A 74 -3.99 13.84 -12.09
N PHE A 75 -2.94 13.24 -11.55
CA PHE A 75 -1.82 12.66 -12.29
C PHE A 75 -1.16 11.57 -11.43
N CYS A 76 -0.40 10.69 -12.07
CA CYS A 76 0.37 9.66 -11.41
C CYS A 76 1.52 10.28 -10.62
N HIS A 77 1.50 10.06 -9.31
CA HIS A 77 2.52 10.54 -8.39
C HIS A 77 2.69 9.57 -7.24
N VAL A 78 3.80 9.69 -6.52
CA VAL A 78 4.11 8.85 -5.36
C VAL A 78 4.00 9.68 -4.09
N SER A 79 3.38 9.14 -3.05
CA SER A 79 3.40 9.74 -1.72
C SER A 79 3.91 8.76 -0.67
N LEU A 80 4.61 9.29 0.33
CA LEU A 80 5.01 8.51 1.50
C LEU A 80 4.08 8.82 2.67
N ARG A 81 3.59 7.77 3.33
CA ARG A 81 2.83 7.87 4.57
C ARG A 81 3.43 6.96 5.63
N ILE A 82 3.94 7.57 6.69
CA ILE A 82 4.42 6.89 7.89
C ILE A 82 3.48 7.26 9.03
N LEU A 83 2.99 6.28 9.76
CA LEU A 83 2.06 6.43 10.87
C LEU A 83 2.82 6.29 12.18
N ASP A 84 2.69 7.26 13.08
CA ASP A 84 3.41 7.24 14.37
C ASP A 84 2.71 6.39 15.43
N ASP A 85 1.39 6.18 15.30
CA ASP A 85 0.56 5.59 16.34
C ASP A 85 0.34 4.07 16.24
N GLY A 86 0.79 3.43 15.16
CA GLY A 86 0.61 1.99 14.98
C GLY A 86 0.35 1.60 13.53
N PRO A 87 0.26 0.29 13.26
CA PRO A 87 -0.26 -0.18 11.99
C PRO A 87 -1.74 0.17 11.87
N ARG A 88 -2.16 0.67 10.72
CA ARG A 88 -3.57 0.90 10.40
C ARG A 88 -4.03 0.00 9.28
N LEU A 89 -5.24 -0.53 9.43
CA LEU A 89 -5.92 -1.20 8.34
C LEU A 89 -6.42 -0.14 7.36
N VAL A 90 -5.99 -0.24 6.11
CA VAL A 90 -6.45 0.60 5.01
C VAL A 90 -7.07 -0.31 3.97
N ALA A 91 -8.34 -0.11 3.68
CA ALA A 91 -9.14 -0.96 2.81
C ALA A 91 -10.33 -0.21 2.24
N ASP A 92 -10.80 -0.62 1.06
CA ASP A 92 -12.18 -0.35 0.66
C ASP A 92 -13.10 -1.29 1.45
N ARG A 93 -13.78 -0.75 2.47
CA ARG A 93 -14.66 -1.49 3.39
C ARG A 93 -15.80 -2.26 2.70
N THR A 94 -16.09 -1.95 1.45
CA THR A 94 -17.12 -2.65 0.67
C THR A 94 -16.57 -3.82 -0.15
N GLN A 95 -15.27 -3.86 -0.43
CA GLN A 95 -14.68 -4.78 -1.42
C GLN A 95 -13.76 -5.85 -0.84
N PHE A 96 -13.29 -5.71 0.41
CA PHE A 96 -12.36 -6.69 0.98
C PHE A 96 -13.06 -7.85 1.71
N ASN A 97 -12.55 -9.07 1.52
CA ASN A 97 -13.05 -10.29 2.16
C ASN A 97 -11.87 -11.24 2.43
N PRO A 98 -11.19 -11.08 3.58
CA PRO A 98 -9.94 -11.77 3.85
C PRO A 98 -10.15 -13.28 4.05
N ARG A 99 -9.11 -14.06 3.78
CA ARG A 99 -9.07 -15.48 4.10
C ARG A 99 -8.49 -15.69 5.50
N CYS A 100 -9.08 -16.63 6.22
CA CYS A 100 -8.49 -17.12 7.47
C CYS A 100 -7.16 -17.83 7.19
N PRO A 101 -6.09 -17.57 7.97
CA PRO A 101 -4.79 -18.24 7.81
C PRO A 101 -4.85 -19.75 8.11
N ARG A 102 -5.85 -20.19 8.91
CA ARG A 102 -6.00 -21.59 9.31
C ARG A 102 -6.82 -22.42 8.33
N CYS A 103 -8.03 -21.96 7.98
CA CYS A 103 -8.92 -22.72 7.10
C CYS A 103 -8.94 -22.26 5.65
N GLY A 104 -8.30 -21.12 5.31
CA GLY A 104 -8.25 -20.55 3.96
C GLY A 104 -9.59 -20.04 3.40
N LYS A 105 -10.68 -20.17 4.16
CA LYS A 105 -12.03 -19.74 3.79
C LYS A 105 -12.20 -18.24 3.99
N ARG A 106 -13.02 -17.64 3.14
CA ARG A 106 -13.42 -16.23 3.17
C ARG A 106 -14.71 -16.07 3.96
N SER A 107 -14.85 -14.96 4.69
CA SER A 107 -16.10 -14.62 5.36
C SER A 107 -16.29 -13.11 5.42
N PRO A 108 -17.45 -12.57 5.00
CA PRO A 108 -17.74 -11.16 5.15
C PRO A 108 -17.77 -10.72 6.62
N ALA A 109 -18.02 -11.63 7.57
CA ALA A 109 -18.00 -11.36 8.99
C ALA A 109 -16.62 -10.92 9.53
N TRP A 110 -15.54 -11.16 8.77
CA TRP A 110 -14.23 -10.58 9.09
C TRP A 110 -14.25 -9.05 9.09
N ARG A 111 -15.11 -8.41 8.30
CA ARG A 111 -15.21 -6.94 8.26
C ARG A 111 -15.66 -6.37 9.60
N GLU A 112 -16.64 -7.01 10.24
CA GLU A 112 -17.12 -6.63 11.57
C GLU A 112 -16.05 -6.89 12.63
N ALA A 113 -15.41 -8.07 12.61
CA ALA A 113 -14.33 -8.40 13.53
C ALA A 113 -13.16 -7.41 13.43
N LEU A 114 -12.78 -7.01 12.22
CA LEU A 114 -11.72 -6.02 11.99
C LEU A 114 -12.13 -4.61 12.41
N ALA A 115 -13.39 -4.22 12.22
CA ALA A 115 -13.89 -2.93 12.72
C ALA A 115 -13.85 -2.87 14.26
N THR A 116 -14.11 -3.97 14.95
CA THR A 116 -13.90 -4.06 16.41
C THR A 116 -12.42 -4.03 16.78
N TRP A 117 -11.57 -4.75 16.03
CA TRP A 117 -10.12 -4.74 16.26
C TRP A 117 -9.51 -3.35 16.08
N GLU A 118 -9.99 -2.52 15.15
CA GLU A 118 -9.52 -1.14 14.98
C GLU A 118 -9.78 -0.25 16.21
N THR A 119 -10.87 -0.48 16.94
CA THR A 119 -11.19 0.30 18.16
C THR A 119 -10.50 -0.26 19.40
N MET A 120 -10.15 -1.55 19.38
CA MET A 120 -9.38 -2.22 20.44
C MET A 120 -8.25 -3.06 19.84
N PRO A 121 -7.17 -2.40 19.35
CA PRO A 121 -6.04 -3.11 18.77
C PRO A 121 -5.44 -4.08 19.80
N ARG A 122 -5.06 -5.27 19.35
CA ARG A 122 -4.57 -6.43 20.14
C ARG A 122 -5.64 -7.34 20.73
N GLN A 123 -6.93 -7.05 20.56
CA GLN A 123 -7.95 -8.04 20.86
C GLN A 123 -7.84 -9.23 19.88
N ALA A 124 -7.76 -10.45 20.42
CA ALA A 124 -7.77 -11.66 19.61
C ALA A 124 -9.11 -11.77 18.88
N MET A 125 -9.06 -11.99 17.56
CA MET A 125 -10.25 -12.30 16.76
C MET A 125 -10.35 -13.81 16.59
N SER A 126 -11.55 -14.33 16.39
CA SER A 126 -11.78 -15.73 16.04
C SER A 126 -12.35 -15.83 14.63
N CYS A 127 -11.90 -16.85 13.89
CA CYS A 127 -12.45 -17.10 12.57
C CYS A 127 -13.95 -17.44 12.68
N PRO A 128 -14.83 -16.74 11.95
CA PRO A 128 -16.27 -16.97 12.00
C PRO A 128 -16.70 -18.34 11.40
N LEU A 129 -15.76 -19.08 10.79
CA LEU A 129 -16.05 -20.35 10.12
C LEU A 129 -15.40 -21.57 10.79
N CYS A 130 -14.18 -21.43 11.33
CA CYS A 130 -13.49 -22.54 12.00
C CYS A 130 -13.23 -22.29 13.49
N GLY A 131 -13.57 -21.12 14.03
CA GLY A 131 -13.40 -20.77 15.44
C GLY A 131 -11.96 -20.48 15.88
N GLU A 132 -10.96 -20.89 15.10
CA GLU A 132 -9.55 -20.67 15.41
C GLU A 132 -9.22 -19.18 15.64
N PRO A 133 -8.37 -18.86 16.62
CA PRO A 133 -7.89 -17.50 16.83
C PRO A 133 -7.08 -17.03 15.62
N SER A 134 -7.14 -15.74 15.33
CA SER A 134 -6.37 -15.10 14.27
C SER A 134 -6.08 -13.65 14.65
N GLU A 135 -4.88 -13.19 14.29
CA GLU A 135 -4.53 -11.77 14.35
C GLU A 135 -4.85 -11.08 13.02
N ALA A 136 -5.12 -9.78 13.07
CA ALA A 136 -5.43 -8.99 11.87
C ALA A 136 -4.30 -9.08 10.82
N ARG A 137 -3.04 -9.15 11.28
CA ARG A 137 -1.85 -9.26 10.42
C ARG A 137 -1.67 -10.62 9.74
N GLU A 138 -2.32 -11.67 10.24
CA GLU A 138 -2.23 -13.01 9.65
C GLU A 138 -3.28 -13.23 8.55
N LEU A 139 -4.25 -12.34 8.43
CA LEU A 139 -5.32 -12.45 7.44
C LEU A 139 -4.78 -12.22 6.02
N ASP A 140 -5.14 -13.10 5.09
CA ASP A 140 -4.81 -12.92 3.67
C ASP A 140 -5.88 -12.05 3.00
N PHE A 141 -5.54 -10.77 2.80
CA PHE A 141 -6.39 -9.77 2.16
C PHE A 141 -6.39 -9.82 0.63
N ARG A 142 -5.58 -10.69 0.00
CA ARG A 142 -5.50 -10.84 -1.48
C ARG A 142 -5.31 -9.52 -2.22
N HIS A 143 -4.46 -8.63 -1.68
CA HIS A 143 -4.20 -7.27 -2.20
C HIS A 143 -5.41 -6.32 -2.17
N GLY A 144 -6.50 -6.64 -1.45
CA GLY A 144 -7.67 -5.75 -1.31
C GLY A 144 -7.65 -4.86 -0.06
N ALA A 145 -6.65 -5.03 0.79
CA ALA A 145 -6.41 -4.21 1.98
C ALA A 145 -4.94 -4.33 2.38
N ALA A 146 -4.48 -3.37 3.17
CA ALA A 146 -3.15 -3.34 3.76
C ALA A 146 -3.25 -3.04 5.26
N LEU A 147 -2.46 -3.75 6.07
CA LEU A 147 -2.27 -3.45 7.48
C LEU A 147 -0.79 -3.10 7.71
N ALA A 148 -0.47 -1.83 7.85
CA ALA A 148 0.90 -1.37 8.00
C ALA A 148 1.00 0.00 8.66
N SER A 149 2.18 0.32 9.19
CA SER A 149 2.57 1.67 9.63
C SER A 149 3.22 2.51 8.52
N THR A 150 3.75 1.87 7.49
CA THR A 150 4.50 2.54 6.41
C THR A 150 3.87 2.21 5.07
N PHE A 151 3.65 3.23 4.24
CA PHE A 151 3.10 3.10 2.89
C PHE A 151 3.86 3.95 1.88
N ILE A 152 4.13 3.35 0.73
CA ILE A 152 4.49 4.05 -0.50
C ILE A 152 3.26 3.96 -1.41
N GLU A 153 2.56 5.06 -1.59
CA GLU A 153 1.29 5.09 -2.34
C GLU A 153 1.52 5.70 -3.72
N ILE A 154 1.18 4.94 -4.76
CA ILE A 154 1.20 5.36 -6.15
C ILE A 154 -0.24 5.72 -6.53
N HIS A 155 -0.48 7.01 -6.74
CA HIS A 155 -1.80 7.58 -6.99
C HIS A 155 -2.16 7.55 -8.47
N ASP A 156 -3.46 7.71 -8.73
CA ASP A 156 -4.05 7.70 -10.08
C ASP A 156 -3.83 6.36 -10.82
N ILE A 157 -3.98 5.26 -10.06
CA ILE A 157 -3.85 3.88 -10.54
C ILE A 157 -5.13 3.14 -10.22
N HIS A 158 -5.91 2.69 -11.21
CA HIS A 158 -7.07 1.85 -10.91
C HIS A 158 -6.64 0.43 -10.53
N PRO A 159 -7.49 -0.29 -9.77
CA PRO A 159 -7.19 -1.65 -9.35
C PRO A 159 -6.87 -2.54 -10.55
N ARG A 160 -5.75 -3.26 -10.47
CA ARG A 160 -5.24 -4.20 -11.49
C ARG A 160 -4.80 -3.57 -12.82
N GLU A 161 -4.78 -2.25 -12.94
CA GLU A 161 -4.17 -1.58 -14.09
C GLU A 161 -2.64 -1.59 -14.01
N ALA A 162 -2.09 -1.58 -12.80
CA ALA A 162 -0.65 -1.56 -12.57
C ALA A 162 -0.22 -2.67 -11.60
N LEU A 163 0.94 -3.27 -11.86
CA LEU A 163 1.56 -4.30 -11.04
C LEU A 163 2.99 -3.88 -10.67
N PRO A 164 3.33 -3.82 -9.37
CA PRO A 164 4.73 -3.73 -8.95
C PRO A 164 5.54 -4.91 -9.48
N THR A 165 6.77 -4.64 -9.91
CA THR A 165 7.70 -5.68 -10.34
C THR A 165 8.49 -6.26 -9.16
N GLU A 166 9.05 -7.45 -9.34
CA GLU A 166 10.00 -8.05 -8.39
C GLU A 166 11.24 -7.15 -8.18
N ALA A 167 11.67 -6.43 -9.22
CA ALA A 167 12.80 -5.49 -9.12
C ALA A 167 12.50 -4.38 -8.09
N LEU A 168 11.26 -3.88 -8.05
CA LEU A 168 10.84 -2.89 -7.06
C LEU A 168 10.88 -3.46 -5.64
N PHE A 169 10.32 -4.65 -5.44
CA PHE A 169 10.35 -5.29 -4.11
C PHE A 169 11.76 -5.62 -3.65
N ASN A 170 12.66 -6.01 -4.55
CA ASN A 170 14.06 -6.26 -4.22
C ASN A 170 14.80 -4.97 -3.84
N ALA A 171 14.55 -3.86 -4.55
CA ALA A 171 15.12 -2.57 -4.21
C ALA A 171 14.64 -2.10 -2.81
N LEU A 172 13.35 -2.22 -2.54
CA LEU A 172 12.78 -1.90 -1.22
C LEU A 172 13.37 -2.78 -0.12
N ARG A 173 13.44 -4.10 -0.33
CA ARG A 173 14.04 -5.04 0.63
C ARG A 173 15.50 -4.70 0.91
N THR A 174 16.26 -4.32 -0.11
CA THR A 174 17.66 -3.91 0.03
C THR A 174 17.79 -2.63 0.85
N ALA A 175 16.91 -1.66 0.63
CA ALA A 175 16.90 -0.39 1.35
C ALA A 175 16.46 -0.54 2.83
N THR A 176 15.48 -1.40 3.09
CA THR A 176 14.78 -1.43 4.39
C THR A 176 15.11 -2.63 5.26
N GLY A 177 15.70 -3.68 4.68
CA GLY A 177 15.99 -4.95 5.36
C GLY A 177 14.75 -5.81 5.65
N VAL A 178 13.58 -5.44 5.12
CA VAL A 178 12.31 -6.16 5.34
C VAL A 178 11.59 -6.43 4.03
N ASP A 179 10.72 -7.42 4.03
CA ASP A 179 9.94 -7.79 2.85
C ASP A 179 8.78 -6.82 2.64
N TRP A 180 8.44 -6.59 1.37
CA TRP A 180 7.36 -5.70 0.96
C TRP A 180 6.34 -6.45 0.10
N THR A 181 5.11 -5.96 0.13
CA THR A 181 3.99 -6.43 -0.70
C THR A 181 3.14 -5.22 -1.12
N HIS A 182 1.99 -5.46 -1.74
CA HIS A 182 1.11 -4.42 -2.23
C HIS A 182 -0.37 -4.68 -2.00
N ALA A 183 -1.16 -3.61 -2.04
CA ALA A 183 -2.62 -3.64 -2.07
C ALA A 183 -3.17 -2.53 -2.99
N TYR A 184 -4.34 -2.76 -3.56
CA TYR A 184 -5.11 -1.75 -4.28
C TYR A 184 -6.13 -1.15 -3.32
N LEU A 185 -6.08 0.17 -3.16
CA LEU A 185 -6.90 0.91 -2.20
C LEU A 185 -7.77 1.92 -2.95
N ALA A 186 -9.01 2.09 -2.49
CA ALA A 186 -9.93 3.10 -2.98
C ALA A 186 -10.03 4.29 -2.02
#